data_AF-A0A3D1M2J5-F1
#
_entry.id   AF-A0A3D1M2J5-F1
#
_cell.length_a   1.000
_cell.length_b   1.000
_cell.length_c   1.000
_cell.angle_alpha   90.00
_cell.angle_beta   90.00
_cell.angle_gamma   90.00
#
_symmetry.space_group_name_H-M   'P 1'
#
loop_
_entity.id
_entity.type
_entity.pdbx_description
1 polymer ?
#
loop_
_entity_poly.entity_id
_entity_poly.type
_entity_poly.pdbx_seq_one_letter_code
_entity_poly.pdbx_strand_id
1 'polypeptide(L)'
;MQIVQTSDNWLSKESLFKHLDDLAENTYTDRTVYLAANFEENKSVTPKIAGPVIEAVVNEVGSSDTGMVLFRREEELTVIEPPLPFTMDAITQDQDTLLLEDVFEVPKLVAVILVRLGRYAVALMEGQELIDTKTEGRRMKNRHKAGGSSQRRFERSRERLIRELYDKVCEVSKRILEPRIQDIDYLFLGGEKHTLNGFKKRCGFLDNFDGKIMSRLINVDEPNSDALKLLSGEIYKSRVRVFKTVR
;
A
#
# COMPACT_ATOMS: atom_id res chain seq x y z
N MET A 1 5.70 -31.05 -4.04
CA MET A 1 5.83 -30.42 -2.72
C MET A 1 4.70 -29.43 -2.59
N GLN A 2 3.82 -29.61 -1.61
CA GLN A 2 2.66 -28.73 -1.44
C GLN A 2 3.03 -27.62 -0.46
N ILE A 3 2.62 -26.40 -0.75
CA ILE A 3 2.77 -25.25 0.16
C ILE A 3 1.40 -24.88 0.70
N VAL A 4 1.35 -24.45 1.96
CA VAL A 4 0.12 -23.98 2.61
C VAL A 4 0.43 -22.67 3.32
N GLN A 5 -0.33 -21.62 3.01
CA GLN A 5 -0.27 -20.36 3.75
C GLN A 5 -0.91 -20.53 5.13
N THR A 6 -0.17 -20.26 6.19
CA THR A 6 -0.62 -20.43 7.58
C THR A 6 -0.97 -19.12 8.27
N SER A 7 -0.46 -17.98 7.79
CA SER A 7 -0.78 -16.67 8.34
C SER A 7 -0.67 -15.56 7.30
N ASP A 8 -1.35 -14.44 7.57
CA ASP A 8 -1.34 -13.21 6.77
C ASP A 8 -1.63 -12.02 7.69
N ASN A 9 -0.60 -11.24 8.00
CA ASN A 9 -0.68 -10.15 8.97
C ASN A 9 -0.01 -8.89 8.44
N TRP A 10 -0.38 -7.74 9.00
CA TRP A 10 0.31 -6.47 8.77
C TRP A 10 1.08 -6.07 10.02
N LEU A 11 2.39 -5.84 9.89
CA LEU A 11 3.26 -5.47 11.01
C LEU A 11 3.85 -4.06 10.79
N SER A 12 4.00 -3.29 11.88
CA SER A 12 4.81 -2.06 11.88
C SER A 12 6.29 -2.39 11.67
N LYS A 13 7.13 -1.38 11.39
CA LYS A 13 8.59 -1.54 11.32
C LYS A 13 9.13 -2.28 12.56
N GLU A 14 8.82 -1.79 13.75
CA GLU A 14 9.33 -2.33 15.00
C GLU A 14 8.86 -3.77 15.24
N SER A 15 7.59 -4.04 14.92
CA SER A 15 7.00 -5.37 15.10
C SER A 15 7.55 -6.37 14.09
N LEU A 16 7.85 -5.91 12.87
CA LEU A 16 8.44 -6.70 11.80
C LEU A 16 9.85 -7.15 12.15
N PHE A 17 10.73 -6.22 12.50
CA PHE A 17 12.12 -6.56 12.81
C PHE A 17 12.23 -7.39 14.09
N LYS A 18 11.45 -7.06 15.12
CA LYS A 18 11.33 -7.92 16.30
C LYS A 18 10.90 -9.34 15.93
N HIS A 19 9.91 -9.48 15.05
CA HIS A 19 9.45 -10.79 14.61
C HIS A 19 10.53 -11.58 13.86
N LEU A 20 11.33 -10.91 13.03
CA LEU A 20 12.45 -11.54 12.31
C LEU A 20 13.60 -11.93 13.25
N ASP A 21 13.90 -11.11 14.25
CA ASP A 21 14.91 -11.40 15.27
C ASP A 21 14.49 -12.61 16.11
N ASP A 22 13.24 -12.60 16.63
CA ASP A 22 12.66 -13.70 17.38
C ASP A 22 12.72 -15.02 16.57
N LEU A 23 12.46 -14.98 15.25
CA LEU A 23 12.55 -16.15 14.39
C LEU A 23 13.99 -16.63 14.17
N ALA A 24 14.94 -15.70 14.00
CA ALA A 24 16.36 -16.03 13.79
C ALA A 24 17.01 -16.69 15.00
N GLU A 25 16.60 -16.29 16.21
CA GLU A 25 17.09 -16.91 17.45
C GLU A 25 16.62 -18.37 17.60
N ASN A 26 15.44 -18.70 17.06
CA ASN A 26 14.80 -20.00 17.27
C ASN A 26 14.96 -20.96 16.08
N THR A 27 15.25 -20.45 14.88
CA THR A 27 15.28 -21.28 13.67
C THR A 27 16.29 -20.73 12.67
N TYR A 28 17.15 -21.62 12.19
CA TYR A 28 18.14 -21.28 11.17
C TYR A 28 17.46 -20.87 9.86
N THR A 29 17.94 -19.76 9.29
CA THR A 29 17.52 -19.28 7.97
C THR A 29 18.55 -19.75 6.95
N ASP A 30 18.13 -20.55 5.98
CA ASP A 30 19.04 -21.10 4.97
C ASP A 30 19.48 -20.02 3.97
N ARG A 31 18.56 -19.11 3.63
CA ARG A 31 18.77 -17.99 2.69
C ARG A 31 17.69 -16.94 2.81
N THR A 32 18.05 -15.71 2.48
CA THR A 32 17.12 -14.62 2.18
C THR A 32 17.10 -14.36 0.67
N VAL A 33 15.92 -14.13 0.11
CA VAL A 33 15.70 -13.81 -1.31
C VAL A 33 14.95 -12.50 -1.42
N TYR A 34 15.53 -11.56 -2.16
CA TYR A 34 14.93 -10.29 -2.51
C TYR A 34 14.43 -10.34 -3.95
N LEU A 35 13.18 -9.95 -4.17
CA LEU A 35 12.56 -9.80 -5.48
C LEU A 35 12.03 -8.38 -5.63
N ALA A 36 12.62 -7.62 -6.54
CA ALA A 36 12.24 -6.24 -6.85
C ALA A 36 10.77 -6.14 -7.28
N ALA A 37 10.14 -4.97 -7.13
CA ALA A 37 8.73 -4.77 -7.49
C ALA A 37 8.34 -5.17 -8.93
N ASN A 38 9.28 -5.05 -9.87
CA ASN A 38 9.08 -5.38 -11.28
C ASN A 38 9.65 -6.76 -11.67
N PHE A 39 9.85 -7.67 -10.71
CA PHE A 39 10.49 -8.97 -10.98
C PHE A 39 9.74 -9.81 -12.03
N GLU A 40 8.41 -9.78 -12.05
CA GLU A 40 7.61 -10.50 -13.04
C GLU A 40 7.74 -9.88 -14.44
N GLU A 41 7.61 -8.56 -14.54
CA GLU A 41 7.74 -7.81 -15.80
C GLU A 41 9.13 -8.03 -16.43
N ASN A 42 10.17 -8.04 -15.58
CA ASN A 42 11.55 -8.30 -15.97
C ASN A 42 11.86 -9.79 -16.18
N LYS A 43 10.89 -10.68 -15.96
CA LYS A 43 11.07 -12.15 -16.05
C LYS A 43 12.27 -12.63 -15.24
N SER A 44 12.36 -12.16 -14.00
CA SER A 44 13.45 -12.49 -13.10
C SER A 44 13.66 -14.01 -13.01
N VAL A 45 14.91 -14.42 -13.11
CA VAL A 45 15.35 -15.81 -12.91
C VAL A 45 15.60 -16.13 -11.44
N THR A 46 15.60 -15.11 -10.56
CA THR A 46 15.91 -15.22 -9.14
C THR A 46 15.06 -16.28 -8.42
N PRO A 47 13.73 -16.37 -8.60
CA PRO A 47 12.93 -17.41 -7.95
C PRO A 47 13.38 -18.83 -8.32
N LYS A 48 13.72 -19.06 -9.59
CA LYS A 48 14.17 -20.36 -10.11
C LYS A 48 15.53 -20.76 -9.55
N ILE A 49 16.45 -19.81 -9.45
CA ILE A 49 17.79 -20.02 -8.88
C ILE A 49 17.69 -20.25 -7.37
N ALA A 50 16.78 -19.54 -6.69
CA ALA A 50 16.59 -19.64 -5.25
C ALA A 50 16.02 -20.99 -4.80
N GLY A 51 15.37 -21.74 -5.69
CA GLY A 51 14.96 -23.13 -5.49
C GLY A 51 13.45 -23.37 -5.64
N PRO A 52 13.03 -24.65 -5.75
CA PRO A 52 11.66 -25.00 -6.14
C PRO A 52 10.58 -24.57 -5.14
N VAL A 53 10.91 -24.50 -3.84
CA VAL A 53 9.98 -24.01 -2.81
C VAL A 53 9.76 -22.51 -2.95
N ILE A 54 10.83 -21.74 -3.20
CA ILE A 54 10.74 -20.29 -3.41
C ILE A 54 9.91 -20.01 -4.66
N GLU A 55 10.22 -20.68 -5.77
CA GLU A 55 9.46 -20.55 -7.01
C GLU A 55 7.98 -20.87 -6.81
N ALA A 56 7.64 -21.94 -6.07
CA ALA A 56 6.26 -22.29 -5.76
C ALA A 56 5.54 -21.19 -4.96
N VAL A 57 6.18 -20.63 -3.92
CA VAL A 57 5.56 -19.56 -3.12
C VAL A 57 5.42 -18.28 -3.92
N VAL A 58 6.42 -17.90 -4.72
CA VAL A 58 6.34 -16.71 -5.58
C VAL A 58 5.18 -16.84 -6.57
N ASN A 59 4.97 -18.03 -7.16
CA ASN A 59 3.83 -18.27 -8.06
C ASN A 59 2.47 -18.22 -7.34
N GLU A 60 2.39 -18.63 -6.08
CA GLU A 60 1.16 -18.55 -5.26
C GLU A 60 0.86 -17.11 -4.82
N VAL A 61 1.91 -16.36 -4.45
CA VAL A 61 1.82 -14.96 -4.04
C VAL A 61 1.47 -14.06 -5.23
N GLY A 62 2.09 -14.30 -6.38
CA GLY A 62 1.97 -13.50 -7.59
C GLY A 62 2.68 -12.14 -7.50
N SER A 63 2.21 -11.20 -8.32
CA SER A 63 2.80 -9.88 -8.48
C SER A 63 2.72 -9.04 -7.21
N SER A 64 3.77 -8.26 -6.93
CA SER A 64 3.79 -7.28 -5.83
C SER A 64 4.27 -5.93 -6.34
N ASP A 65 3.49 -4.87 -6.11
CA ASP A 65 3.87 -3.49 -6.44
C ASP A 65 5.10 -3.01 -5.66
N THR A 66 5.43 -3.63 -4.52
CA THR A 66 6.55 -3.24 -3.65
C THR A 66 7.73 -4.21 -3.69
N GLY A 67 7.58 -5.31 -4.42
CA GLY A 67 8.50 -6.44 -4.36
C GLY A 67 8.22 -7.30 -3.13
N MET A 68 9.10 -8.25 -2.87
CA MET A 68 8.99 -9.13 -1.70
C MET A 68 10.33 -9.66 -1.23
N VAL A 69 10.42 -9.89 0.09
CA VAL A 69 11.58 -10.50 0.75
C VAL A 69 11.15 -11.85 1.31
N LEU A 70 11.85 -12.91 0.97
CA LEU A 70 11.54 -14.27 1.39
C LEU A 70 12.66 -14.79 2.30
N PHE A 71 12.30 -15.20 3.50
CA PHE A 71 13.20 -15.87 4.45
C PHE A 71 12.88 -17.36 4.45
N ARG A 72 13.82 -18.18 3.94
CA ARG A 72 13.65 -19.64 3.90
C ARG A 72 14.23 -20.28 5.14
N ARG A 73 13.37 -20.97 5.88
CA ARG A 73 13.70 -21.82 7.04
C ARG A 73 13.29 -23.27 6.73
N GLU A 74 13.77 -24.25 7.48
CA GLU A 74 13.63 -25.69 7.13
C GLU A 74 12.23 -26.09 6.61
N GLU A 75 11.19 -25.89 7.42
CA GLU A 75 9.81 -26.26 7.07
C GLU A 75 8.89 -25.05 6.81
N GLU A 76 9.44 -23.84 6.93
CA GLU A 76 8.70 -22.59 6.89
C GLU A 76 9.32 -21.58 5.91
N LEU A 77 8.48 -20.72 5.36
CA LEU A 77 8.90 -19.61 4.54
C LEU A 77 8.12 -18.37 4.94
N THR A 78 8.83 -17.31 5.33
CA THR A 78 8.23 -16.01 5.60
C THR A 78 8.38 -15.12 4.37
N VAL A 79 7.28 -14.58 3.86
CA VAL A 79 7.24 -13.62 2.76
C VAL A 79 6.82 -12.26 3.30
N ILE A 80 7.64 -11.25 3.04
CA ILE A 80 7.40 -9.87 3.45
C ILE A 80 7.20 -9.03 2.20
N GLU A 81 6.02 -8.43 2.05
CA GLU A 81 5.81 -7.32 1.12
C GLU A 81 6.08 -6.02 1.88
N PRO A 82 7.18 -5.30 1.57
CA PRO A 82 7.51 -4.06 2.26
C PRO A 82 6.50 -2.94 1.94
N PRO A 83 6.48 -1.84 2.72
CA PRO A 83 5.52 -0.76 2.51
C PRO A 83 5.74 0.01 1.20
N LEU A 84 6.98 0.05 0.73
CA LEU A 84 7.41 0.79 -0.45
C LEU A 84 8.29 -0.09 -1.35
N PRO A 85 8.31 0.18 -2.67
CA PRO A 85 9.09 -0.59 -3.63
C PRO A 85 10.61 -0.49 -3.43
N PHE A 86 11.28 -1.62 -3.66
CA PHE A 86 12.72 -1.70 -3.91
C PHE A 86 12.99 -2.30 -5.29
N THR A 87 14.19 -2.07 -5.82
CA THR A 87 14.50 -2.23 -7.25
C THR A 87 15.56 -3.28 -7.57
N MET A 88 16.02 -4.03 -6.58
CA MET A 88 17.11 -4.99 -6.73
C MET A 88 16.70 -6.38 -6.27
N ASP A 89 16.98 -7.36 -7.12
CA ASP A 89 16.94 -8.77 -6.75
C ASP A 89 18.27 -9.17 -6.11
N ALA A 90 18.20 -10.03 -5.09
CA ALA A 90 19.38 -10.59 -4.46
C ALA A 90 19.07 -11.95 -3.82
N ILE A 91 20.10 -12.78 -3.67
CA ILE A 91 20.05 -14.00 -2.87
C ILE A 91 21.24 -13.96 -1.94
N THR A 92 20.98 -14.06 -0.64
CA THR A 92 22.00 -14.11 0.40
C THR A 92 21.91 -15.44 1.14
N GLN A 93 23.03 -15.87 1.72
CA GLN A 93 23.02 -16.96 2.70
C GLN A 93 22.64 -16.37 4.06
N ASP A 94 22.07 -17.22 4.92
CA ASP A 94 21.61 -16.82 6.25
C ASP A 94 20.49 -15.76 6.21
N GLN A 95 20.18 -15.19 7.37
CA GLN A 95 19.24 -14.09 7.49
C GLN A 95 19.94 -12.76 7.15
N ASP A 96 19.52 -12.14 6.05
CA ASP A 96 19.89 -10.76 5.69
C ASP A 96 18.67 -9.85 5.77
N THR A 97 18.82 -8.65 6.32
CA THR A 97 17.75 -7.63 6.45
C THR A 97 18.11 -6.29 5.80
N LEU A 98 19.33 -6.13 5.29
CA LEU A 98 19.86 -4.82 4.87
C LEU A 98 18.99 -4.11 3.84
N LEU A 99 18.65 -4.75 2.72
CA LEU A 99 17.80 -4.12 1.70
C LEU A 99 16.37 -3.86 2.20
N LEU A 100 15.90 -4.62 3.19
CA LEU A 100 14.59 -4.41 3.80
C LEU A 100 14.63 -3.21 4.76
N GLU A 101 15.72 -3.03 5.51
CA GLU A 101 15.94 -1.88 6.39
C GLU A 101 16.02 -0.58 5.60
N ASP A 102 16.74 -0.57 4.48
CA ASP A 102 16.86 0.58 3.58
C ASP A 102 15.50 1.15 3.15
N VAL A 103 14.49 0.28 2.96
CA VAL A 103 13.12 0.71 2.60
C VAL A 103 12.50 1.61 3.66
N PHE A 104 12.88 1.44 4.94
CA PHE A 104 12.39 2.25 6.04
C PHE A 104 13.29 3.43 6.39
N GLU A 105 14.58 3.36 6.08
CA GLU A 105 15.58 4.37 6.48
C GLU A 105 15.75 5.48 5.46
N VAL A 106 15.61 5.18 4.17
CA VAL A 106 15.70 6.18 3.12
C VAL A 106 14.36 6.92 3.02
N PRO A 107 14.29 8.23 3.37
CA PRO A 107 13.04 8.98 3.31
C PRO A 107 12.54 9.05 1.87
N LYS A 108 11.24 8.80 1.70
CA LYS A 108 10.52 8.92 0.42
C LYS A 108 9.49 10.02 0.51
N LEU A 109 9.32 10.77 -0.56
CA LEU A 109 8.27 11.78 -0.66
C LEU A 109 6.98 11.09 -1.12
N VAL A 110 6.05 10.93 -0.20
CA VAL A 110 4.80 10.19 -0.40
C VAL A 110 3.61 11.13 -0.36
N ALA A 111 2.77 11.07 -1.40
CA ALA A 111 1.48 11.73 -1.42
C ALA A 111 0.38 10.78 -0.93
N VAL A 112 -0.61 11.33 -0.23
CA VAL A 112 -1.77 10.57 0.25
C VAL A 112 -3.04 11.34 -0.03
N ILE A 113 -4.01 10.69 -0.68
CA ILE A 113 -5.35 11.26 -0.90
C ILE A 113 -6.41 10.31 -0.35
N LEU A 114 -7.11 10.76 0.70
CA LEU A 114 -8.17 10.02 1.37
C LEU A 114 -9.52 10.62 0.98
N VAL A 115 -10.42 9.81 0.41
CA VAL A 115 -11.73 10.25 -0.08
C VAL A 115 -12.82 9.34 0.46
N ARG A 116 -13.67 9.87 1.34
CA ARG A 116 -14.95 9.27 1.71
C ARG A 116 -16.08 10.23 1.36
N LEU A 117 -17.30 9.71 1.17
CA LEU A 117 -18.43 10.57 0.86
C LEU A 117 -18.69 11.54 2.02
N GLY A 118 -18.41 12.81 1.80
CA GLY A 118 -18.62 13.89 2.77
C GLY A 118 -17.37 14.34 3.52
N ARG A 119 -16.20 13.74 3.29
CA ARG A 119 -14.94 14.29 3.82
C ARG A 119 -13.75 13.78 3.02
N TYR A 120 -12.73 14.61 2.90
CA TYR A 120 -11.47 14.23 2.30
C TYR A 120 -10.28 14.78 3.09
N ALA A 121 -9.14 14.14 2.88
CA ALA A 121 -7.85 14.58 3.36
C ALA A 121 -6.80 14.41 2.25
N VAL A 122 -5.89 15.37 2.15
CA VAL A 122 -4.72 15.31 1.28
C VAL A 122 -3.50 15.57 2.16
N ALA A 123 -2.44 14.79 1.99
CA ALA A 123 -1.19 14.97 2.69
C ALA A 123 -0.01 14.74 1.75
N LEU A 124 1.07 15.47 2.01
CA LEU A 124 2.41 15.24 1.49
C LEU A 124 3.29 14.90 2.69
N MET A 125 4.04 13.80 2.58
CA MET A 125 4.89 13.28 3.64
C MET A 125 6.30 13.03 3.12
N GLU A 126 7.30 13.31 3.94
CA GLU A 126 8.70 12.92 3.67
C GLU A 126 9.14 11.95 4.75
N GLY A 127 9.31 10.67 4.37
CA GLY A 127 9.44 9.62 5.36
C GLY A 127 8.18 9.55 6.25
N GLN A 128 8.38 9.66 7.57
CA GLN A 128 7.29 9.62 8.55
C GLN A 128 6.71 10.99 8.90
N GLU A 129 7.27 12.08 8.38
CA GLU A 129 6.89 13.45 8.72
C GLU A 129 5.85 14.02 7.75
N LEU A 130 4.87 14.77 8.29
CA LEU A 130 3.87 15.48 7.48
C LEU A 130 4.41 16.85 7.06
N ILE A 131 4.56 17.08 5.76
CA ILE A 131 5.10 18.32 5.20
C ILE A 131 4.00 19.34 4.92
N ASP A 132 2.92 18.92 4.26
CA ASP A 132 1.75 19.76 4.00
C ASP A 132 0.50 18.90 4.03
N THR A 133 -0.58 19.45 4.57
CA THR A 133 -1.83 18.72 4.70
C THR A 133 -3.04 19.62 4.55
N LYS A 134 -4.13 19.02 4.05
CA LYS A 134 -5.44 19.65 4.08
C LYS A 134 -6.53 18.63 4.32
N THR A 135 -7.40 18.93 5.28
CA THR A 135 -8.64 18.18 5.51
C THR A 135 -9.85 19.09 5.35
N GLU A 136 -10.95 18.59 4.80
CA GLU A 136 -12.21 19.32 4.75
C GLU A 136 -13.41 18.37 4.71
N GLY A 137 -14.48 18.75 5.42
CA GLY A 137 -15.75 18.05 5.42
C GLY A 137 -16.80 18.76 4.54
N ARG A 138 -17.69 17.98 3.94
CA ARG A 138 -18.88 18.43 3.21
C ARG A 138 -20.12 17.67 3.67
N ARG A 139 -21.20 18.40 3.92
CA ARG A 139 -22.50 17.78 4.25
C ARG A 139 -23.02 17.00 3.04
N MET A 140 -23.14 15.68 3.19
CA MET A 140 -23.72 14.79 2.19
C MET A 140 -25.17 14.43 2.56
N LYS A 141 -26.05 14.38 1.56
CA LYS A 141 -27.39 13.83 1.74
C LYS A 141 -27.32 12.30 1.79
N ASN A 142 -27.86 11.71 2.86
CA ASN A 142 -27.93 10.25 3.03
C ASN A 142 -28.73 9.59 1.89
N ARG A 143 -28.50 8.29 1.68
CA ARG A 143 -29.34 7.49 0.77
C ARG A 143 -30.77 7.45 1.30
N HIS A 144 -31.74 7.86 0.49
CA HIS A 144 -33.16 7.70 0.80
C HIS A 144 -33.59 6.26 0.48
N LYS A 145 -34.21 5.59 1.46
CA LYS A 145 -34.76 4.22 1.33
C LYS A 145 -36.25 4.18 0.99
N ALA A 146 -36.95 5.32 1.07
CA ALA A 146 -38.38 5.40 0.77
C ALA A 146 -38.61 5.64 -0.72
N GLY A 147 -39.39 4.77 -1.36
CA GLY A 147 -39.78 4.91 -2.76
C GLY A 147 -40.75 6.08 -2.97
N GLY A 148 -40.73 6.68 -4.17
CA GLY A 148 -41.70 7.72 -4.55
C GLY A 148 -41.19 8.71 -5.60
N SER A 149 -42.05 9.64 -6.00
CA SER A 149 -41.77 10.65 -7.05
C SER A 149 -40.62 11.61 -6.70
N SER A 150 -40.28 11.76 -5.41
CA SER A 150 -39.15 12.56 -4.92
C SER A 150 -37.80 11.83 -4.99
N GLN A 151 -37.80 10.49 -5.11
CA GLN A 151 -36.58 9.67 -5.11
C GLN A 151 -35.60 10.08 -6.22
N ARG A 152 -36.09 10.28 -7.46
CA ARG A 152 -35.29 10.75 -8.60
C ARG A 152 -34.67 12.14 -8.42
N ARG A 153 -35.21 13.00 -7.55
CA ARG A 153 -34.60 14.32 -7.25
C ARG A 153 -33.48 14.19 -6.21
N PHE A 154 -33.66 13.31 -5.22
CA PHE A 154 -32.64 13.03 -4.21
C PHE A 154 -31.41 12.37 -4.83
N GLU A 155 -31.61 11.38 -5.72
CA GLU A 155 -30.52 10.71 -6.42
C GLU A 155 -29.69 11.69 -7.26
N ARG A 156 -30.34 12.52 -8.10
CA ARG A 156 -29.66 13.56 -8.89
C ARG A 156 -28.91 14.58 -8.02
N SER A 157 -29.52 14.99 -6.91
CA SER A 157 -28.87 15.91 -5.96
C SER A 157 -27.63 15.27 -5.34
N ARG A 158 -27.70 13.99 -4.97
CA ARG A 158 -26.58 13.25 -4.40
C ARG A 158 -25.47 13.05 -5.42
N GLU A 159 -25.79 12.70 -6.67
CA GLU A 159 -24.80 12.62 -7.74
C GLU A 159 -24.07 13.94 -7.98
N ARG A 160 -24.80 15.06 -7.98
CA ARG A 160 -24.20 16.40 -8.08
C ARG A 160 -23.22 16.65 -6.93
N LEU A 161 -23.61 16.38 -5.68
CA LEU A 161 -22.74 16.55 -4.51
C LEU A 161 -21.48 15.67 -4.57
N ILE A 162 -21.61 14.44 -5.09
CA ILE A 162 -20.46 13.54 -5.31
C ILE A 162 -19.48 14.15 -6.33
N ARG A 163 -19.99 14.64 -7.47
CA ARG A 163 -19.15 15.27 -8.49
C ARG A 163 -18.44 16.51 -7.95
N GLU A 164 -19.16 17.37 -7.25
CA GLU A 164 -18.61 18.57 -6.63
C GLU A 164 -17.55 18.20 -5.59
N LEU A 165 -17.74 17.12 -4.82
CA LEU A 165 -16.74 16.61 -3.88
C LEU A 165 -15.46 16.24 -4.64
N TYR A 166 -15.57 15.42 -5.69
CA TYR A 166 -14.40 15.01 -6.49
C TYR A 166 -13.65 16.19 -7.11
N ASP A 167 -14.37 17.18 -7.65
CA ASP A 167 -13.74 18.40 -8.18
C ASP A 167 -12.94 19.11 -7.09
N LYS A 168 -13.53 19.21 -5.89
CA LYS A 168 -12.89 19.89 -4.77
C LYS A 168 -11.65 19.12 -4.27
N VAL A 169 -11.74 17.80 -4.16
CA VAL A 169 -10.58 16.97 -3.80
C VAL A 169 -9.49 17.14 -4.85
N CYS A 170 -9.84 17.17 -6.13
CA CYS A 170 -8.88 17.33 -7.22
C CYS A 170 -8.17 18.70 -7.15
N GLU A 171 -8.94 19.78 -6.97
CA GLU A 171 -8.43 21.14 -6.79
C GLU A 171 -7.44 21.23 -5.62
N VAL A 172 -7.81 20.64 -4.47
CA VAL A 172 -6.94 20.65 -3.28
C VAL A 172 -5.71 19.76 -3.47
N SER A 173 -5.87 18.58 -4.10
CA SER A 173 -4.75 17.70 -4.42
C SER A 173 -3.74 18.41 -5.30
N LYS A 174 -4.22 19.12 -6.34
CA LYS A 174 -3.38 19.94 -7.20
C LYS A 174 -2.64 21.00 -6.39
N ARG A 175 -3.34 21.79 -5.58
CA ARG A 175 -2.73 22.86 -4.78
C ARG A 175 -1.63 22.36 -3.83
N ILE A 176 -1.83 21.22 -3.18
CA ILE A 176 -0.90 20.66 -2.18
C ILE A 176 0.27 19.93 -2.87
N LEU A 177 0.01 19.17 -3.94
CA LEU A 177 0.98 18.24 -4.51
C LEU A 177 1.74 18.79 -5.73
N GLU A 178 1.12 19.66 -6.53
CA GLU A 178 1.72 20.23 -7.75
C GLU A 178 3.08 20.92 -7.49
N PRO A 179 3.29 21.66 -6.37
CA PRO A 179 4.58 22.30 -6.10
C PRO A 179 5.78 21.34 -5.99
N ARG A 180 5.54 20.06 -5.64
CA ARG A 180 6.58 19.03 -5.44
C ARG A 180 6.37 17.81 -6.32
N ILE A 181 5.54 17.92 -7.37
CA ILE A 181 5.04 16.77 -8.16
C ILE A 181 6.14 15.88 -8.74
N GLN A 182 7.26 16.49 -9.16
CA GLN A 182 8.38 15.77 -9.76
C GLN A 182 9.16 14.94 -8.72
N ASP A 183 9.16 15.39 -7.47
CA ASP A 183 9.88 14.75 -6.37
C ASP A 183 9.05 13.64 -5.70
N ILE A 184 7.73 13.61 -5.91
CA ILE A 184 6.86 12.61 -5.27
C ILE A 184 7.19 11.23 -5.83
N ASP A 185 7.63 10.33 -4.97
CA ASP A 185 7.95 8.95 -5.31
C ASP A 185 6.67 8.14 -5.54
N TYR A 186 5.71 8.24 -4.62
CA TYR A 186 4.52 7.37 -4.59
C TYR A 186 3.25 8.13 -4.18
N LEU A 187 2.11 7.67 -4.71
CA LEU A 187 0.78 8.14 -4.32
C LEU A 187 -0.03 6.99 -3.71
N PHE A 188 -0.43 7.16 -2.45
CA PHE A 188 -1.41 6.31 -1.79
C PHE A 188 -2.81 6.92 -1.87
N LEU A 189 -3.80 6.07 -2.11
CA LEU A 189 -5.20 6.44 -2.06
C LEU A 189 -5.89 5.72 -0.91
N GLY A 190 -6.88 6.36 -0.29
CA GLY A 190 -7.67 5.73 0.77
C GLY A 190 -9.14 6.07 0.70
N GLY A 191 -10.01 5.12 1.01
CA GLY A 191 -11.46 5.29 0.92
C GLY A 191 -12.17 4.11 0.26
N GLU A 192 -13.48 4.27 0.03
CA GLU A 192 -14.29 3.22 -0.58
C GLU A 192 -13.94 3.06 -2.07
N LYS A 193 -13.74 1.81 -2.51
CA LYS A 193 -13.36 1.48 -3.90
C LYS A 193 -14.22 2.18 -4.96
N HIS A 194 -15.54 2.20 -4.77
CA HIS A 194 -16.46 2.89 -5.69
C HIS A 194 -16.23 4.41 -5.72
N THR A 195 -15.97 5.02 -4.56
CA THR A 195 -15.71 6.45 -4.44
C THR A 195 -14.38 6.81 -5.08
N LEU A 196 -13.34 6.01 -4.85
CA LEU A 196 -12.02 6.20 -5.47
C LEU A 196 -12.07 6.03 -6.99
N ASN A 197 -12.79 5.03 -7.50
CA ASN A 197 -12.95 4.84 -8.95
C ASN A 197 -13.66 6.04 -9.61
N GLY A 198 -14.68 6.59 -8.95
CA GLY A 198 -15.36 7.80 -9.42
C GLY A 198 -14.45 9.03 -9.40
N PHE A 199 -13.65 9.18 -8.34
CA PHE A 199 -12.67 10.25 -8.20
C PHE A 199 -11.57 10.16 -9.28
N LYS A 200 -10.95 8.99 -9.46
CA LYS A 200 -9.91 8.74 -10.48
C LYS A 200 -10.38 9.13 -11.88
N LYS A 201 -11.59 8.73 -12.27
CA LYS A 201 -12.17 9.06 -13.58
C LYS A 201 -12.43 10.55 -13.80
N ARG A 202 -12.58 11.34 -12.72
CA ARG A 202 -12.94 12.76 -12.80
C ARG A 202 -11.74 13.68 -12.61
N CYS A 203 -10.74 13.26 -11.85
CA CYS A 203 -9.56 14.06 -11.54
C CYS A 203 -8.39 13.71 -12.46
N GLY A 204 -8.31 14.37 -13.62
CA GLY A 204 -7.18 14.20 -14.55
C GLY A 204 -5.82 14.66 -14.01
N PHE A 205 -5.79 15.34 -12.85
CA PHE A 205 -4.52 15.62 -12.17
C PHE A 205 -3.80 14.33 -11.72
N LEU A 206 -4.54 13.24 -11.49
CA LEU A 206 -3.94 11.96 -11.08
C LEU A 206 -3.10 11.31 -12.18
N ASP A 207 -3.30 11.67 -13.44
CA ASP A 207 -2.53 11.16 -14.58
C ASP A 207 -1.04 11.52 -14.46
N ASN A 208 -0.69 12.56 -13.68
CA ASN A 208 0.71 12.91 -13.35
C ASN A 208 1.40 11.86 -12.44
N PHE A 209 0.65 10.92 -11.87
CA PHE A 209 1.14 9.87 -11.00
C PHE A 209 1.07 8.48 -11.65
N ASP A 210 0.89 8.39 -12.97
CA ASP A 210 0.90 7.11 -13.68
C ASP A 210 2.17 6.32 -13.36
N GLY A 211 2.00 5.06 -12.96
CA GLY A 211 3.10 4.20 -12.47
C GLY A 211 3.57 4.47 -11.03
N LYS A 212 3.10 5.53 -10.38
CA LYS A 212 3.42 5.88 -8.98
C LYS A 212 2.26 5.62 -8.00
N ILE A 213 1.05 5.35 -8.50
CA ILE A 213 -0.12 5.05 -7.66
C ILE A 213 -0.01 3.63 -7.12
N MET A 214 0.11 3.50 -5.81
CA MET A 214 0.17 2.20 -5.12
C MET A 214 -1.20 1.49 -5.20
N SER A 215 -1.22 0.17 -5.45
CA SER A 215 -2.47 -0.61 -5.40
C SER A 215 -3.04 -0.70 -3.98
N ARG A 216 -2.17 -0.69 -2.96
CA ARG A 216 -2.55 -0.71 -1.56
C ARG A 216 -3.36 0.53 -1.20
N LEU A 217 -4.60 0.31 -0.75
CA LEU A 217 -5.45 1.38 -0.26
C LEU A 217 -5.25 1.59 1.23
N ILE A 218 -5.11 2.86 1.64
CA ILE A 218 -5.00 3.22 3.05
C ILE A 218 -6.39 3.21 3.67
N ASN A 219 -6.55 2.39 4.71
CA ASN A 219 -7.80 2.29 5.44
C ASN A 219 -7.78 3.24 6.63
N VAL A 220 -8.51 4.34 6.52
CA VAL A 220 -8.81 5.23 7.65
C VAL A 220 -10.32 5.34 7.81
N ASP A 221 -10.82 5.32 9.04
CA ASP A 221 -12.25 5.47 9.32
C ASP A 221 -12.77 6.82 8.86
N GLU A 222 -12.00 7.88 9.11
CA GLU A 222 -12.47 9.23 8.98
C GLU A 222 -11.34 10.09 8.37
N PRO A 223 -11.48 10.66 7.14
CA PRO A 223 -10.45 11.52 6.53
C PRO A 223 -10.29 12.88 7.25
N ASN A 224 -9.81 12.90 8.49
CA ASN A 224 -9.64 14.07 9.33
C ASN A 224 -8.17 14.23 9.79
N SER A 225 -7.90 15.27 10.58
CA SER A 225 -6.57 15.54 11.12
C SER A 225 -5.99 14.41 11.96
N ASP A 226 -6.83 13.66 12.68
CA ASP A 226 -6.35 12.57 13.53
C ASP A 226 -5.95 11.35 12.70
N ALA A 227 -6.69 11.05 11.63
CA ALA A 227 -6.27 10.05 10.65
C ALA A 227 -4.95 10.42 9.96
N LEU A 228 -4.72 11.71 9.69
CA LEU A 228 -3.44 12.17 9.14
C LEU A 228 -2.25 11.85 10.05
N LYS A 229 -2.41 12.02 11.37
CA LYS A 229 -1.35 11.68 12.36
C LYS A 229 -1.02 10.20 12.39
N LEU A 230 -1.95 9.33 11.98
CA LEU A 230 -1.76 7.87 11.95
C LEU A 230 -1.28 7.38 10.58
N LEU A 231 -1.19 8.25 9.57
CA LEU A 231 -0.83 7.83 8.21
C LEU A 231 0.53 7.17 8.13
N SER A 232 1.54 7.71 8.81
CA SER A 232 2.89 7.13 8.82
C SER A 232 2.85 5.68 9.32
N GLY A 233 2.21 5.47 10.47
CA GLY A 233 2.04 4.14 11.06
C GLY A 233 1.25 3.17 10.19
N GLU A 234 0.34 3.64 9.33
CA GLU A 234 -0.39 2.78 8.39
C GLU A 234 0.40 2.50 7.09
N ILE A 235 1.00 3.52 6.49
CA ILE A 235 1.75 3.42 5.23
C ILE A 235 2.96 2.50 5.42
N TYR A 236 3.72 2.70 6.50
CA TYR A 236 4.96 1.97 6.77
C TYR A 236 4.74 0.59 7.43
N LYS A 237 3.56 -0.02 7.26
CA LYS A 237 3.37 -1.44 7.58
C LYS A 237 3.78 -2.33 6.43
N SER A 238 4.42 -3.44 6.75
CA SER A 238 4.67 -4.53 5.80
C SER A 238 3.62 -5.63 5.97
N ARG A 239 3.27 -6.28 4.87
CA ARG A 239 2.46 -7.49 4.92
C ARG A 239 3.38 -8.69 5.08
N VAL A 240 3.11 -9.52 6.07
CA VAL A 240 3.88 -10.72 6.41
C VAL A 240 2.98 -11.93 6.25
N ARG A 241 3.38 -12.82 5.35
CA ARG A 241 2.72 -14.10 5.11
C ARG A 241 3.68 -15.22 5.44
N VAL A 242 3.16 -16.27 6.07
CA VAL A 242 3.94 -17.46 6.40
C VAL A 242 3.38 -18.64 5.63
N PHE A 243 4.28 -19.40 5.01
CA PHE A 243 3.98 -20.62 4.28
C PHE A 243 4.71 -21.78 4.92
N LYS A 244 4.06 -22.94 5.01
CA LYS A 244 4.69 -24.20 5.41
C LYS A 244 4.75 -25.16 4.24
N THR A 245 5.84 -25.92 4.19
CA THR A 245 6.02 -26.98 3.21
C THR A 245 5.44 -28.28 3.76
N VAL A 246 4.43 -28.82 3.09
CA VAL A 246 3.82 -30.11 3.44
C VAL A 246 4.44 -31.19 2.54
N ARG A 247 4.86 -32.28 3.17
CA ARG A 247 5.36 -33.48 2.49
C ARG A 247 4.23 -34.25 1.84
#